data_AF-A0A917JBQ8-F1
#
_entry.id   AF-A0A917JBQ8-F1
#
_cell.length_a   1.000
_cell.length_b   1.000
_cell.length_c   1.000
_cell.angle_alpha   90.00
_cell.angle_beta   90.00
_cell.angle_gamma   90.00
#
_symmetry.space_group_name_H-M   'P 1'
#
loop_
_entity.id
_entity.type
_entity.pdbx_description
1 polymer ?
#
loop_
_entity_poly.entity_id
_entity_poly.type
_entity_poly.pdbx_seq_one_letter_code
_entity_poly.pdbx_strand_id
1 'polypeptide(L)'
;MKRLLFMAALLLTAAYSRAQQTMAFPFQGGKDVMMDFFKKNVVIPEELKKTKATGTAVLKFTADPKGAIKKIVVYYADDYTIAVPFIDALKKSDRKWIIPDDEKLHDFVISFTVNLIMPDGKASAATQKQVYDSYRQRKPIWASNPVPLDMTTLLPAIITTY
;
A
#
# COMPACT_ATOMS: atom_id res chain seq x y z
N MET A 1 -35.95 32.07 13.57
CA MET A 1 -34.84 31.22 14.07
C MET A 1 -34.68 29.90 13.31
N LYS A 2 -35.73 29.07 13.12
CA LYS A 2 -35.61 27.77 12.42
C LYS A 2 -35.11 27.85 10.96
N ARG A 3 -35.50 28.89 10.20
CA ARG A 3 -35.07 29.09 8.80
C ARG A 3 -33.58 29.45 8.67
N LEU A 4 -33.05 30.23 9.61
CA LEU A 4 -31.63 30.62 9.65
C LEU A 4 -30.73 29.41 9.98
N LEU A 5 -31.17 28.55 10.90
CA LEU A 5 -30.50 27.29 11.22
C LEU A 5 -30.46 26.33 10.03
N PHE A 6 -31.57 26.22 9.28
CA PHE A 6 -31.60 25.41 8.06
C PHE A 6 -30.66 25.93 6.97
N MET A 7 -30.60 27.25 6.78
CA MET A 7 -29.72 27.87 5.79
C MET A 7 -28.24 27.71 6.18
N ALA A 8 -27.91 27.85 7.46
CA ALA A 8 -26.56 27.62 7.98
C ALA A 8 -26.13 26.15 7.81
N ALA A 9 -27.01 25.20 8.10
CA ALA A 9 -26.74 23.78 7.88
C ALA A 9 -26.50 23.48 6.38
N LEU A 10 -27.29 24.06 5.48
CA LEU A 10 -27.16 23.85 4.04
C LEU A 10 -25.85 24.45 3.49
N LEU A 11 -25.47 25.64 3.95
CA LEU A 11 -24.18 26.28 3.62
C LEU A 11 -22.99 25.47 4.16
N LEU A 12 -23.08 24.93 5.38
CA LEU A 12 -22.06 24.05 5.93
C LEU A 12 -21.93 22.78 5.07
N THR A 13 -23.03 22.12 4.70
CA THR A 13 -22.96 20.92 3.83
C THR A 13 -22.38 21.22 2.45
N ALA A 14 -22.68 22.38 1.86
CA ALA A 14 -22.11 22.79 0.58
C ALA A 14 -20.60 23.10 0.68
N ALA A 15 -20.15 23.72 1.78
CA ALA A 15 -18.73 23.97 2.03
C ALA A 15 -17.95 22.67 2.26
N TYR A 16 -18.50 21.72 3.03
CA TYR A 16 -17.92 20.38 3.21
C TYR A 16 -17.83 19.60 1.89
N SER A 17 -18.78 19.78 0.98
CA SER A 17 -18.78 19.11 -0.33
C SER A 17 -17.64 19.60 -1.25
N ARG A 18 -17.22 20.88 -1.14
CA ARG A 18 -16.10 21.42 -1.94
C ARG A 18 -14.72 21.13 -1.35
N ALA A 19 -14.61 20.91 -0.04
CA ALA A 19 -13.33 20.58 0.59
C ALA A 19 -12.76 19.21 0.16
N GLN A 20 -13.60 18.32 -0.39
CA GLN A 20 -13.17 17.04 -0.95
C GLN A 20 -12.33 17.20 -2.24
N GLN A 21 -12.36 18.37 -2.90
CA GLN A 21 -11.79 18.56 -4.25
C GLN A 21 -10.26 18.54 -4.32
N THR A 22 -9.52 18.64 -3.22
CA THR A 22 -8.05 18.64 -3.22
C THR A 22 -7.47 18.06 -1.92
N MET A 23 -7.65 16.76 -1.68
CA MET A 23 -6.87 16.10 -0.63
C MET A 23 -5.41 15.97 -1.09
N ALA A 24 -4.46 16.50 -0.31
CA ALA A 24 -3.03 16.48 -0.64
C ALA A 24 -2.43 15.06 -0.74
N PHE A 25 -3.16 14.04 -0.29
CA PHE A 25 -2.76 12.65 -0.32
C PHE A 25 -3.96 11.75 -0.62
N PRO A 26 -3.86 10.78 -1.55
CA PRO A 26 -5.00 10.03 -2.09
C PRO A 26 -5.49 8.90 -1.18
N PHE A 27 -5.51 9.11 0.14
CA PHE A 27 -5.98 8.16 1.13
C PHE A 27 -6.80 8.87 2.20
N GLN A 28 -7.90 8.25 2.61
CA GLN A 28 -8.77 8.80 3.67
C GLN A 28 -7.98 8.96 4.97
N GLY A 29 -7.88 10.20 5.45
CA GLY A 29 -7.06 10.55 6.62
C GLY A 29 -5.59 10.89 6.31
N GLY A 30 -5.19 10.84 5.04
CA GLY A 30 -3.87 11.26 4.59
C GLY A 30 -2.77 10.22 4.77
N LYS A 31 -1.52 10.66 4.59
CA LYS A 31 -0.33 9.80 4.55
C LYS A 31 -0.14 8.99 5.83
N ASP A 32 -0.19 9.62 6.99
CA ASP A 32 0.13 8.94 8.25
C ASP A 32 -0.90 7.83 8.57
N VAL A 33 -2.17 8.09 8.29
CA VAL A 33 -3.24 7.09 8.42
C VAL A 33 -3.04 5.93 7.44
N MET A 34 -2.57 6.19 6.22
CA MET A 34 -2.19 5.13 5.27
C MET A 34 -1.03 4.28 5.83
N MET A 35 0.02 4.93 6.35
CA MET A 35 1.18 4.24 6.90
C MET A 35 0.78 3.33 8.07
N ASP A 36 -0.01 3.83 9.01
CA ASP A 36 -0.47 3.07 10.18
C ASP A 36 -1.45 1.96 9.79
N PHE A 37 -2.31 2.23 8.79
CA PHE A 37 -3.19 1.20 8.23
C PHE A 37 -2.37 0.00 7.73
N PHE A 38 -1.35 0.23 6.91
CA PHE A 38 -0.56 -0.87 6.37
C PHE A 38 0.33 -1.54 7.42
N LYS A 39 0.96 -0.78 8.33
CA LYS A 39 1.70 -1.36 9.46
C LYS A 39 0.85 -2.33 10.28
N LYS A 40 -0.43 -2.02 10.48
CA LYS A 40 -1.37 -2.87 11.23
C LYS A 40 -1.89 -4.07 10.42
N ASN A 41 -2.03 -3.93 9.10
CA ASN A 41 -2.74 -4.90 8.28
C ASN A 41 -1.84 -5.85 7.48
N VAL A 42 -0.56 -5.50 7.32
CA VAL A 42 0.46 -6.39 6.77
C VAL A 42 0.83 -7.42 7.83
N VAL A 43 0.45 -8.67 7.60
CA VAL A 43 0.77 -9.81 8.47
C VAL A 43 1.76 -10.71 7.76
N ILE A 44 2.98 -10.79 8.28
CA ILE A 44 4.01 -11.67 7.71
C ILE A 44 3.73 -13.12 8.13
N PRO A 45 3.54 -14.07 7.19
CA PRO A 45 3.33 -15.48 7.50
C PRO A 45 4.52 -16.10 8.24
N GLU A 46 4.25 -17.09 9.09
CA GLU A 46 5.29 -17.78 9.87
C GLU A 46 6.31 -18.50 8.98
N GLU A 47 5.90 -18.95 7.80
CA GLU A 47 6.76 -19.59 6.81
C GLU A 47 7.88 -18.62 6.37
N LEU A 48 7.53 -17.37 6.08
CA LEU A 48 8.51 -16.33 5.71
C LEU A 48 9.44 -15.99 6.87
N LYS A 49 8.92 -15.99 8.10
CA LYS A 49 9.73 -15.74 9.31
C LYS A 49 10.71 -16.86 9.60
N LYS A 50 10.32 -18.12 9.34
CA LYS A 50 11.15 -19.31 9.51
C LYS A 50 12.30 -19.34 8.51
N THR A 51 12.04 -18.99 7.25
CA THR A 51 13.08 -18.91 6.22
C THR A 51 13.91 -17.63 6.28
N LYS A 52 13.55 -16.68 7.15
CA LYS A 52 14.19 -15.36 7.24
C LYS A 52 14.12 -14.60 5.90
N ALA A 53 13.00 -14.77 5.19
CA ALA A 53 12.77 -14.10 3.92
C ALA A 53 12.69 -12.58 4.13
N THR A 54 13.48 -11.86 3.34
CA THR A 54 13.49 -10.40 3.23
C THR A 54 13.38 -10.01 1.77
N GLY A 55 12.87 -8.81 1.50
CA GLY A 55 12.76 -8.34 0.12
C GLY A 55 11.67 -7.29 -0.07
N THR A 56 11.52 -6.89 -1.31
CA THR A 56 10.60 -5.84 -1.75
C THR A 56 9.64 -6.37 -2.79
N ALA A 57 8.40 -5.89 -2.76
CA ALA A 57 7.44 -6.02 -3.84
C ALA A 57 6.89 -4.64 -4.22
N VAL A 58 6.84 -4.36 -5.52
CA VAL A 58 6.22 -3.16 -6.08
C VAL A 58 4.90 -3.57 -6.70
N LEU A 59 3.81 -3.03 -6.14
CA LEU A 59 2.46 -3.31 -6.57
C LEU A 59 1.90 -2.07 -7.26
N LYS A 60 1.36 -2.27 -8.45
CA LYS A 60 0.43 -1.34 -9.06
C LYS A 60 -0.99 -1.75 -8.71
N PHE A 61 -1.85 -0.80 -8.40
CA PHE A 61 -3.29 -1.06 -8.33
C PHE A 61 -4.11 0.07 -8.93
N THR A 62 -5.29 -0.29 -9.42
CA THR A 62 -6.26 0.63 -10.01
C THR A 62 -7.46 0.73 -9.08
N ALA A 63 -7.91 1.95 -8.76
CA ALA A 63 -9.14 2.17 -7.98
C ALA A 63 -10.16 3.03 -8.75
N ASP A 64 -11.43 2.81 -8.45
CA ASP A 64 -12.56 3.57 -9.03
C ASP A 64 -12.91 4.82 -8.19
N PRO A 65 -13.87 5.66 -8.62
CA PRO A 65 -14.19 6.91 -7.92
C PRO A 65 -14.76 6.70 -6.51
N LYS A 66 -15.13 5.47 -6.16
CA LYS A 66 -15.56 5.09 -4.80
C LYS A 66 -14.40 4.58 -3.95
N GLY A 67 -13.17 4.68 -4.45
CA GLY A 67 -11.95 4.16 -3.85
C GLY A 67 -11.85 2.63 -3.88
N ALA A 68 -12.70 1.94 -4.64
CA ALA A 68 -12.72 0.48 -4.66
C ALA A 68 -11.65 -0.07 -5.60
N ILE A 69 -10.88 -1.05 -5.15
CA ILE A 69 -9.77 -1.62 -5.90
C ILE A 69 -10.32 -2.54 -6.99
N LYS A 70 -9.94 -2.30 -8.25
CA LYS A 70 -10.38 -3.07 -9.42
C LYS A 70 -9.35 -4.05 -9.93
N LYS A 71 -8.08 -3.67 -9.82
CA LYS A 71 -6.98 -4.47 -10.35
C LYS A 71 -5.75 -4.28 -9.48
N ILE A 72 -5.01 -5.37 -9.27
CA ILE A 72 -3.69 -5.36 -8.64
C ILE A 72 -2.75 -6.09 -9.60
N VAL A 73 -1.60 -5.48 -9.88
CA VAL A 73 -0.55 -6.03 -10.74
C VAL A 73 0.75 -6.00 -9.95
N VAL A 74 1.44 -7.13 -9.87
CA VAL A 74 2.80 -7.20 -9.31
C VAL A 74 3.76 -6.73 -10.40
N TYR A 75 4.32 -5.53 -10.25
CA TYR A 75 5.34 -5.01 -11.16
C TYR A 75 6.69 -5.66 -10.91
N TYR A 76 7.00 -5.82 -9.64
CA TYR A 76 8.23 -6.41 -9.16
C TYR A 76 7.96 -7.17 -7.87
N ALA A 77 8.63 -8.29 -7.67
CA ALA A 77 8.82 -8.88 -6.36
C ALA A 77 10.14 -9.63 -6.32
N ASP A 78 10.94 -9.44 -5.25
CA ASP A 78 12.12 -10.26 -5.00
C ASP A 78 11.77 -11.75 -4.90
N ASP A 79 10.59 -12.04 -4.34
CA ASP A 79 10.00 -13.37 -4.26
C ASP A 79 8.47 -13.27 -4.34
N TYR A 80 7.83 -14.15 -5.12
CA TYR A 80 6.36 -14.19 -5.22
C TYR A 80 5.65 -14.40 -3.87
N THR A 81 6.24 -15.16 -2.94
CA THR A 81 5.69 -15.43 -1.61
C THR A 81 5.61 -14.19 -0.74
N ILE A 82 6.53 -13.24 -0.92
CA ILE A 82 6.55 -11.96 -0.20
C ILE A 82 5.42 -11.04 -0.71
N ALA A 83 5.05 -11.14 -1.99
CA ALA A 83 4.00 -10.29 -2.56
C ALA A 83 2.60 -10.61 -1.99
N VAL A 84 2.34 -11.86 -1.60
CA VAL A 84 1.04 -12.33 -1.11
C VAL A 84 0.50 -11.52 0.08
N PRO A 85 1.22 -11.40 1.22
CA PRO A 85 0.73 -10.63 2.37
C PRO A 85 0.51 -9.15 2.06
N PHE A 86 1.27 -8.59 1.12
CA PHE A 86 1.10 -7.21 0.68
C PHE A 86 -0.14 -7.03 -0.20
N ILE A 87 -0.41 -7.96 -1.11
CA ILE A 87 -1.66 -7.99 -1.89
C ILE A 87 -2.86 -8.10 -0.96
N ASP A 88 -2.79 -8.93 0.09
CA ASP A 88 -3.89 -9.08 1.04
C ASP A 88 -4.09 -7.82 1.89
N ALA A 89 -3.02 -7.17 2.33
CA ALA A 89 -3.11 -5.88 3.01
C ALA A 89 -3.69 -4.79 2.10
N LEU A 90 -3.30 -4.78 0.83
CA LEU A 90 -3.83 -3.85 -0.17
C LEU A 90 -5.32 -4.08 -0.43
N LYS A 91 -5.80 -5.32 -0.53
CA LYS A 91 -7.24 -5.61 -0.64
C LYS A 91 -8.04 -5.08 0.55
N LYS A 92 -7.46 -5.06 1.76
CA LYS A 92 -8.12 -4.50 2.95
C LYS A 92 -8.27 -2.97 2.91
N SER A 93 -7.54 -2.27 2.05
CA SER A 93 -7.69 -0.82 1.86
C SER A 93 -8.77 -0.44 0.86
N ASP A 94 -9.60 -1.39 0.43
CA ASP A 94 -10.76 -1.14 -0.42
C ASP A 94 -11.64 0.00 0.12
N ARG A 95 -12.03 0.92 -0.77
CA ARG A 95 -12.81 2.13 -0.48
C ARG A 95 -12.14 3.13 0.47
N LYS A 96 -10.83 3.02 0.72
CA LYS A 96 -10.05 4.02 1.48
C LYS A 96 -9.32 5.02 0.59
N TRP A 97 -9.21 4.75 -0.71
CA TRP A 97 -8.54 5.60 -1.67
C TRP A 97 -9.44 6.74 -2.13
N ILE A 98 -8.83 7.89 -2.38
CA ILE A 98 -9.51 9.08 -2.87
C ILE A 98 -9.06 9.30 -4.31
N ILE A 99 -10.02 9.35 -5.22
CA ILE A 99 -9.80 9.56 -6.64
C ILE A 99 -10.29 10.96 -7.00
N PRO A 100 -9.54 11.74 -7.80
CA PRO A 100 -10.02 12.99 -8.36
C PRO A 100 -11.37 12.82 -9.10
N ASP A 101 -12.28 13.79 -8.95
CA ASP A 101 -13.63 13.71 -9.50
C ASP A 101 -13.68 13.62 -11.04
N ASP A 102 -12.61 14.04 -11.72
CA ASP A 102 -12.46 14.01 -13.18
C ASP A 102 -11.96 12.66 -13.72
N GLU A 103 -11.61 11.72 -12.84
CA GLU A 103 -11.08 10.42 -13.22
C GLU A 103 -12.06 9.27 -12.99
N LYS A 104 -12.20 8.38 -13.99
CA LYS A 104 -13.02 7.17 -13.86
C LYS A 104 -12.30 6.02 -13.18
N LEU A 105 -10.98 5.98 -13.32
CA LEU A 105 -10.07 4.99 -12.75
C LEU A 105 -8.74 5.70 -12.57
N HIS A 106 -8.07 5.46 -11.44
CA HIS A 106 -6.75 5.99 -11.20
C HIS A 106 -5.78 4.87 -10.82
N ASP A 107 -4.56 4.96 -11.33
CA ASP A 107 -3.51 4.00 -11.11
C ASP A 107 -2.52 4.50 -10.05
N PHE A 108 -2.27 3.66 -9.05
CA PHE A 108 -1.31 3.90 -7.99
C PHE A 108 -0.19 2.88 -8.04
N VAL A 109 1.00 3.28 -7.61
CA VAL A 109 2.13 2.39 -7.39
C VAL A 109 2.59 2.51 -5.94
N ILE A 110 2.71 1.39 -5.26
CA ILE A 110 3.17 1.30 -3.87
C ILE A 110 4.24 0.23 -3.75
N SER A 111 5.31 0.57 -3.03
CA SER A 111 6.38 -0.38 -2.68
C SER A 111 6.20 -0.87 -1.26
N PHE A 112 6.31 -2.18 -1.07
CA PHE A 112 6.31 -2.83 0.23
C PHE A 112 7.64 -3.56 0.43
N THR A 113 8.30 -3.33 1.55
CA THR A 113 9.55 -4.00 1.91
C THR A 113 9.39 -4.71 3.24
N VAL A 114 9.82 -5.97 3.29
CA VAL A 114 9.92 -6.74 4.53
C VAL A 114 11.38 -6.93 4.93
N ASN A 115 11.71 -6.53 6.16
CA ASN A 115 13.04 -6.67 6.75
C ASN A 115 13.01 -7.56 8.00
N LEU A 116 14.15 -8.15 8.30
CA LEU A 116 14.39 -8.90 9.53
C LEU A 116 14.99 -7.98 10.60
N ILE A 117 14.44 -7.99 11.81
CA ILE A 117 15.05 -7.36 12.99
C ILE A 117 16.14 -8.29 13.53
N MET A 118 17.31 -7.71 13.77
CA MET A 118 18.42 -8.40 14.45
C MET A 118 18.52 -7.84 15.88
N PRO A 119 18.25 -8.65 16.93
CA PRO A 119 18.17 -8.18 18.32
C PRO A 119 19.39 -7.36 18.79
N ASP A 120 20.59 -7.65 18.26
CA ASP A 120 21.84 -6.97 18.63
C ASP A 120 22.55 -6.31 17.44
N GLY A 121 21.83 -6.10 16.32
CA GLY A 121 22.42 -5.64 15.06
C GLY A 121 23.42 -6.61 14.42
N LYS A 122 23.61 -7.80 15.01
CA LYS A 122 24.52 -8.86 14.53
C LYS A 122 23.72 -10.11 14.19
N ALA A 123 23.79 -10.53 12.94
CA ALA A 123 23.26 -11.83 12.54
C ALA A 123 24.23 -12.95 12.95
N SER A 124 23.73 -13.96 13.65
CA SER A 124 24.50 -15.21 13.87
C SER A 124 24.86 -15.85 12.52
N ALA A 125 25.92 -16.65 12.46
CA ALA A 125 26.29 -17.37 11.24
C ALA A 125 25.13 -18.24 10.69
N ALA A 126 24.34 -18.84 11.59
CA ALA A 126 23.15 -19.60 11.22
C ALA A 126 22.07 -18.71 10.58
N THR A 127 21.81 -17.52 11.14
CA THR A 127 20.86 -16.55 10.59
C THR A 127 21.33 -16.02 9.23
N GLN A 128 22.61 -15.71 9.08
CA GLN A 128 23.17 -15.28 7.79
C GLN A 128 23.00 -16.35 6.73
N LYS A 129 23.29 -17.62 7.08
CA LYS A 129 23.08 -18.75 6.19
C LYS A 129 21.61 -18.89 5.77
N GLN A 130 20.66 -18.75 6.70
CA GLN A 130 19.22 -18.82 6.39
C GLN A 130 18.78 -17.71 5.44
N VAL A 131 19.18 -16.47 5.69
CA VAL A 131 18.89 -15.34 4.79
C VAL A 131 19.47 -15.59 3.41
N TYR A 132 20.71 -16.07 3.33
CA TYR A 132 21.36 -16.41 2.06
C TYR A 132 20.65 -17.56 1.32
N ASP A 133 20.27 -18.61 2.02
CA ASP A 133 19.53 -19.74 1.46
C ASP A 133 18.17 -19.29 0.92
N SER A 134 17.45 -18.44 1.66
CA SER A 134 16.21 -17.82 1.21
C SER A 134 16.42 -16.97 -0.05
N TYR A 135 17.48 -16.17 -0.09
CA TYR A 135 17.82 -15.35 -1.25
C TYR A 135 18.11 -16.21 -2.49
N ARG A 136 18.83 -17.32 -2.35
CA ARG A 136 19.15 -18.22 -3.47
C ARG A 136 17.94 -18.94 -4.02
N GLN A 137 16.96 -19.24 -3.18
CA GLN A 137 15.77 -20.00 -3.55
C GLN A 137 14.64 -19.12 -4.06
N ARG A 138 14.84 -17.80 -4.07
CA ARG A 138 13.79 -16.86 -4.41
C ARG A 138 13.32 -17.00 -5.85
N LYS A 139 12.03 -16.77 -6.05
CA LYS A 139 11.40 -16.77 -7.38
C LYS A 139 10.90 -15.36 -7.69
N PRO A 140 11.74 -14.52 -8.32
CA PRO A 140 11.39 -13.13 -8.53
C PRO A 140 10.32 -12.99 -9.61
N ILE A 141 9.51 -11.95 -9.48
CA ILE A 141 8.53 -11.55 -10.49
C ILE A 141 9.01 -10.26 -11.15
N TRP A 142 8.96 -10.23 -12.47
CA TRP A 142 9.23 -9.06 -13.30
C TRP A 142 8.06 -8.88 -14.27
N ALA A 143 7.41 -7.71 -14.24
CA ALA A 143 6.40 -7.40 -15.25
C ALA A 143 7.06 -7.18 -16.61
N SER A 144 6.61 -7.92 -17.62
CA SER A 144 7.11 -7.81 -19.00
C SER A 144 6.60 -6.56 -19.74
N ASN A 145 5.53 -5.94 -19.24
CA ASN A 145 4.94 -4.74 -19.82
C ASN A 145 4.41 -3.80 -18.71
N PRO A 146 5.30 -3.08 -18.01
CA PRO A 146 4.89 -2.10 -17.01
C PRO A 146 4.22 -0.91 -17.69
N VAL A 147 3.06 -0.48 -17.18
CA VAL A 147 2.42 0.77 -17.63
C VAL A 147 3.37 1.94 -17.32
N PRO A 148 3.51 2.91 -18.24
CA PRO A 148 4.27 4.13 -18.02
C PRO A 148 3.95 4.80 -16.67
N LEU A 149 5.00 5.20 -15.95
CA LEU A 149 4.90 5.75 -14.59
C LEU A 149 4.35 7.19 -14.56
N ASP A 150 4.39 7.88 -15.71
CA ASP A 150 3.90 9.25 -15.90
C ASP A 150 2.38 9.39 -15.68
N MET A 151 1.62 8.30 -15.81
CA MET A 151 0.18 8.26 -15.54
C MET A 151 -0.17 7.62 -14.19
N THR A 152 0.80 7.47 -13.28
CA THR A 152 0.58 6.80 -11.99
C THR A 152 0.98 7.65 -10.79
N THR A 153 0.19 7.61 -9.72
CA THR A 153 0.59 8.22 -8.46
C THR A 153 1.52 7.30 -7.68
N LEU A 154 2.76 7.76 -7.47
CA LEU A 154 3.75 7.06 -6.63
C LEU A 154 3.47 7.30 -5.15
N LEU A 155 3.22 6.22 -4.42
CA LEU A 155 2.95 6.25 -2.98
C LEU A 155 4.23 6.03 -2.17
N PRO A 156 4.30 6.55 -0.93
CA PRO A 156 5.38 6.25 0.00
C PRO A 156 5.55 4.75 0.21
N ALA A 157 6.81 4.31 0.34
CA ALA A 157 7.11 2.90 0.62
C ALA A 157 6.67 2.49 2.03
N ILE A 158 6.09 1.29 2.13
CA ILE A 158 5.75 0.65 3.40
C ILE A 158 6.88 -0.29 3.79
N ILE A 159 7.46 -0.07 4.96
CA ILE A 159 8.49 -0.94 5.52
C ILE A 159 7.89 -1.70 6.70
N THR A 160 7.92 -3.02 6.62
CA THR A 160 7.50 -3.92 7.70
C THR A 160 8.72 -4.69 8.19
N THR A 161 8.89 -4.77 9.50
CA THR A 161 10.00 -5.48 10.13
C THR A 161 9.46 -6.54 11.06
N TYR A 162 10.11 -7.70 11.14
CA TYR A 162 9.73 -8.78 12.05
C TYR A 162 10.93 -9.43 12.73
#